data_AF-A0A935CYV9-F1
#
_entry.id   AF-A0A935CYV9-F1
#
_cell.length_a   1.000
_cell.length_b   1.000
_cell.length_c   1.000
_cell.angle_alpha   90.00
_cell.angle_beta   90.00
_cell.angle_gamma   90.00
#
_symmetry.space_group_name_H-M   'P 1'
#
loop_
_entity.id
_entity.type
_entity.pdbx_description
1 polymer ?
#
loop_
_entity_poly.entity_id
_entity_poly.type
_entity_poly.pdbx_seq_one_letter_code
_entity_poly.pdbx_strand_id
1 'polypeptide(L)'
;MKKIVLFVFLAFAMGACKKTATTETTETKVEETSTSVPMPETESSAVKDYMQAYDAYLIEYTEAMKTKDQAKMVELGNKGKELSAKGSEALKQAQGDDLTKLTEYMKAKTDEFVAISQGKY
;
A
#
# COMPACT_ATOMS: atom_id res chain seq x y z
N MET A 1 6.88 6.85 46.68
CA MET A 1 5.69 7.59 47.15
C MET A 1 5.34 8.59 46.05
N LYS A 2 4.17 8.69 45.43
CA LYS A 2 2.79 8.33 45.78
C LYS A 2 1.97 8.41 44.46
N LYS A 3 1.11 7.40 44.24
CA LYS A 3 -0.28 7.46 43.73
C LYS A 3 -0.48 7.90 42.26
N ILE A 4 -0.91 7.06 41.32
CA ILE A 4 -2.19 6.33 41.19
C ILE A 4 -3.42 7.26 41.15
N VAL A 5 -4.04 7.27 39.95
CA VAL A 5 -5.48 7.39 39.62
C VAL A 5 -6.11 8.78 39.65
N LEU A 6 -6.66 9.19 38.50
CA LEU A 6 -8.12 9.39 38.41
C LEU A 6 -8.64 9.19 36.98
N PHE A 7 -9.54 8.21 36.88
CA PHE A 7 -10.45 7.99 35.77
C PHE A 7 -11.33 9.22 35.52
N VAL A 8 -11.55 9.54 34.23
CA VAL A 8 -12.75 10.29 33.82
C VAL A 8 -13.43 9.47 32.74
N PHE A 9 -14.36 8.61 33.18
CA PHE A 9 -15.51 8.23 32.39
C PHE A 9 -16.51 9.38 32.47
N LEU A 10 -16.90 9.95 31.34
CA LEU A 10 -18.19 10.62 31.24
C LEU A 10 -18.91 10.14 29.98
N ALA A 11 -20.09 9.60 30.22
CA ALA A 11 -20.96 8.90 29.30
C ALA A 11 -21.48 9.81 28.18
N PHE A 12 -21.58 9.25 26.97
CA PHE A 12 -22.50 9.76 25.95
C PHE A 12 -23.65 8.77 25.79
N ALA A 13 -24.84 9.25 26.15
CA ALA A 13 -26.07 8.49 26.24
C ALA A 13 -26.58 8.04 24.86
N MET A 14 -27.30 6.92 24.90
CA MET A 14 -28.01 6.29 23.80
C MET A 14 -28.99 7.27 23.11
N GLY A 15 -28.93 7.30 21.78
CA GLY A 15 -30.01 7.77 20.93
C GLY A 15 -30.29 6.69 19.87
N ALA A 16 -31.31 5.86 20.12
CA ALA A 16 -31.80 4.91 19.14
C ALA A 16 -32.53 5.66 18.01
N CYS A 17 -31.99 5.62 16.79
CA CYS A 17 -32.77 5.83 15.58
C CYS A 17 -32.54 4.64 14.64
N LYS A 18 -33.55 3.78 14.60
CA LYS A 18 -33.76 2.74 13.61
C LYS A 18 -33.94 3.41 12.24
N LYS A 19 -32.98 3.27 11.33
CA LYS A 19 -33.19 3.48 9.89
C LYS A 19 -32.44 2.41 9.10
N THR A 20 -33.24 1.60 8.42
CA THR A 20 -32.90 0.60 7.41
C THR A 20 -32.43 1.27 6.11
N ALA A 21 -31.59 0.56 5.36
CA ALA A 21 -31.09 0.83 4.01
C ALA A 21 -30.08 2.00 3.94
N THR A 22 -28.90 1.88 3.33
CA THR A 22 -28.55 1.21 2.09
C THR A 22 -27.06 0.85 2.12
N THR A 23 -26.73 -0.32 1.58
CA THR A 23 -25.38 -0.68 1.14
C THR A 23 -24.99 0.28 0.02
N GLU A 24 -24.39 1.41 0.36
CA GLU A 24 -23.54 2.12 -0.59
C GLU A 24 -22.17 1.47 -0.48
N THR A 25 -21.92 0.57 -1.44
CA THR A 25 -20.58 0.33 -1.94
C THR A 25 -20.05 1.69 -2.36
N THR A 26 -19.42 2.40 -1.43
CA THR A 26 -18.46 3.43 -1.79
C THR A 26 -17.33 2.67 -2.46
N GLU A 27 -17.41 2.57 -3.78
CA GLU A 27 -16.23 2.51 -4.63
C GLU A 27 -15.38 3.69 -4.19
N THR A 28 -14.48 3.43 -3.24
CA THR A 28 -13.28 4.22 -3.10
C THR A 28 -12.60 4.08 -4.44
N LYS A 29 -12.93 5.00 -5.35
CA LYS A 29 -12.11 5.34 -6.50
C LYS A 29 -10.79 5.73 -5.88
N VAL A 30 -9.92 4.73 -5.76
CA VAL A 30 -8.50 4.91 -5.56
C VAL A 30 -8.15 5.84 -6.70
N GLU A 31 -7.92 7.10 -6.36
CA GLU A 31 -7.38 8.06 -7.30
C GLU A 31 -6.10 7.38 -7.78
N GLU A 32 -6.13 6.87 -9.02
CA GLU A 32 -5.00 6.23 -9.65
C GLU A 32 -3.91 7.29 -9.65
N THR A 33 -3.07 7.26 -8.61
CA THR A 33 -1.73 7.78 -8.70
C THR A 33 -1.12 6.90 -9.76
N SER A 34 -1.21 7.38 -11.01
CA SER A 34 -0.97 6.60 -12.21
C SER A 34 0.42 6.01 -12.11
N THR A 35 0.48 4.73 -11.79
CA THR A 35 1.71 4.01 -12.01
C THR A 35 1.89 3.90 -13.52
N SER A 36 3.12 4.10 -13.98
CA SER A 36 3.45 4.38 -15.38
C SER A 36 3.13 3.22 -16.33
N VAL A 37 2.97 2.01 -15.80
CA VAL A 37 2.65 0.81 -16.56
C VAL A 37 1.54 -0.01 -15.88
N PRO A 38 0.58 -0.54 -16.66
CA PRO A 38 -0.45 -1.43 -16.13
C PRO A 38 0.17 -2.72 -15.64
N MET A 39 -0.43 -3.30 -14.61
CA MET A 39 -0.03 -4.60 -14.06
C MET A 39 -0.39 -5.72 -15.04
N PRO A 40 0.58 -6.50 -15.57
CA PRO A 40 0.28 -7.67 -16.38
C PRO A 40 -0.43 -8.75 -15.55
N GLU A 41 -1.26 -9.54 -16.22
CA GLU A 41 -1.84 -10.76 -15.63
C GLU A 41 -0.78 -11.86 -15.55
N THR A 42 -0.76 -12.55 -14.41
CA THR A 42 0.17 -13.64 -14.08
C THR A 42 -0.60 -14.81 -13.50
N GLU A 43 -0.10 -16.02 -13.73
CA GLU A 43 -0.70 -17.24 -13.18
C GLU A 43 -0.31 -17.46 -11.71
N SER A 44 0.91 -17.05 -11.33
CA SER A 44 1.38 -17.10 -9.95
C SER A 44 0.73 -16.02 -9.09
N SER A 45 0.00 -16.45 -8.06
CA SER A 45 -0.55 -15.56 -7.04
C SER A 45 0.54 -14.81 -6.27
N ALA A 46 1.70 -15.44 -6.01
CA ALA A 46 2.80 -14.79 -5.32
C ALA A 46 3.40 -13.63 -6.16
N VAL A 47 3.49 -13.81 -7.48
CA VAL A 47 3.93 -12.75 -8.40
C VAL A 47 2.93 -11.60 -8.40
N LYS A 48 1.64 -11.91 -8.54
CA LYS A 48 0.55 -10.92 -8.48
C LYS A 48 0.56 -10.14 -7.16
N ASP A 49 0.64 -10.84 -6.03
CA ASP A 49 0.66 -10.24 -4.69
C ASP A 49 1.86 -9.29 -4.51
N TYR A 50 3.02 -9.67 -5.03
CA TYR A 50 4.20 -8.81 -4.97
C TYR A 50 4.04 -7.54 -5.81
N MET A 51 3.53 -7.66 -7.04
CA MET A 51 3.30 -6.52 -7.93
C MET A 51 2.28 -5.54 -7.35
N GLN A 52 1.20 -6.05 -6.75
CA GLN A 52 0.21 -5.25 -6.03
C GLN A 52 0.79 -4.55 -4.80
N ALA A 53 1.59 -5.26 -4.00
CA ALA A 53 2.25 -4.68 -2.85
C ALA A 53 3.25 -3.58 -3.26
N TYR A 54 3.94 -3.75 -4.39
CA TYR A 54 4.88 -2.76 -4.92
C TYR A 54 4.15 -1.49 -5.39
N ASP A 55 3.00 -1.62 -6.05
CA ASP A 55 2.19 -0.47 -6.45
C ASP A 55 1.69 0.32 -5.25
N ALA A 56 1.12 -0.37 -4.27
CA ALA A 56 0.70 0.28 -3.02
C ALA A 56 1.87 1.00 -2.33
N TYR A 57 3.06 0.38 -2.33
CA TYR A 57 4.27 1.01 -1.81
C TYR A 57 4.64 2.29 -2.56
N LEU A 58 4.62 2.28 -3.90
CA LEU A 58 4.94 3.49 -4.69
C LEU A 58 3.95 4.62 -4.49
N ILE A 59 2.66 4.29 -4.36
CA ILE A 59 1.61 5.29 -4.08
C ILE A 59 1.90 5.97 -2.74
N GLU A 60 2.09 5.18 -1.68
CA GLU A 60 2.36 5.71 -0.36
C GLU A 60 3.71 6.44 -0.28
N TYR A 61 4.73 5.95 -0.99
CA TYR A 61 6.04 6.60 -1.10
C TYR A 61 5.91 7.97 -1.78
N THR A 62 5.16 8.04 -2.88
CA THR A 62 4.88 9.29 -3.58
C THR A 62 4.16 10.28 -2.68
N GLU A 63 3.14 9.84 -1.96
CA GLU A 63 2.43 10.68 -1.00
C GLU A 63 3.36 11.19 0.10
N ALA A 64 4.16 10.31 0.71
CA ALA A 64 5.10 10.69 1.77
C ALA A 64 6.15 11.70 1.27
N MET A 65 6.62 11.55 0.02
CA MET A 65 7.52 12.52 -0.61
C MET A 65 6.85 13.88 -0.84
N LYS A 66 5.60 13.89 -1.30
CA LYS A 66 4.80 15.12 -1.54
C LYS A 66 4.51 15.87 -0.24
N THR A 67 4.15 15.15 0.82
CA THR A 67 3.76 15.73 2.12
C THR A 67 4.93 15.95 3.08
N LYS A 68 6.11 15.39 2.77
CA LYS A 68 7.29 15.36 3.65
C LYS A 68 6.99 14.69 5.00
N ASP A 69 6.09 13.70 4.99
CA ASP A 69 5.67 12.98 6.19
C ASP A 69 6.75 11.99 6.64
N GLN A 70 7.50 12.38 7.68
CA GLN A 70 8.57 11.56 8.23
C GLN A 70 8.05 10.29 8.93
N ALA A 71 6.83 10.31 9.49
CA ALA A 71 6.24 9.12 10.10
C ALA A 71 5.90 8.10 9.02
N LYS A 72 5.28 8.55 7.92
CA LYS A 72 4.99 7.69 6.77
C LYS A 72 6.24 7.12 6.12
N MET A 73 7.35 7.89 6.08
CA MET A 73 8.65 7.38 5.64
C MET A 73 9.20 6.24 6.53
N VAL A 74 9.00 6.31 7.85
CA VAL A 74 9.38 5.22 8.77
C VAL A 74 8.51 3.99 8.54
N GLU A 75 7.20 4.17 8.37
CA GLU A 75 6.27 3.08 8.05
C GLU A 75 6.62 2.40 6.73
N LEU A 76 6.95 3.18 5.70
CA LEU A 76 7.46 2.69 4.41
C LEU A 76 8.75 1.89 4.59
N GLY A 77 9.64 2.28 5.50
CA GLY A 77 10.81 1.49 5.85
C GLY A 77 10.47 0.07 6.36
N ASN A 78 9.36 -0.09 7.09
CA ASN A 78 8.87 -1.40 7.52
C ASN A 78 8.19 -2.15 6.37
N LYS A 79 7.34 -1.48 5.58
CA LYS A 79 6.71 -2.07 4.38
C LYS A 79 7.73 -2.55 3.36
N GLY A 80 8.86 -1.85 3.21
CA GLY A 80 9.97 -2.28 2.36
C GLY A 80 10.55 -3.64 2.75
N LYS A 81 10.56 -3.98 4.06
CA LYS A 81 11.01 -5.31 4.53
C LYS A 81 10.01 -6.41 4.16
N GLU A 82 8.71 -6.14 4.34
CA GLU A 82 7.66 -7.06 3.92
C GLU A 82 7.66 -7.28 2.40
N LEU A 83 7.81 -6.19 1.65
CA LEU A 83 7.90 -6.19 0.20
C LEU A 83 9.10 -7.02 -0.28
N SER A 84 10.26 -6.93 0.39
CA SER A 84 11.42 -7.77 0.09
C SER A 84 11.15 -9.26 0.32
N ALA A 85 10.42 -9.61 1.38
CA ALA A 85 10.01 -11.00 1.62
C ALA A 85 9.05 -11.51 0.54
N LYS A 86 8.05 -10.69 0.16
CA LYS A 86 7.12 -10.99 -0.95
C LYS A 86 7.85 -11.13 -2.28
N GLY A 87 8.80 -10.26 -2.58
CA GLY A 87 9.61 -10.31 -3.80
C GLY A 87 10.47 -11.56 -3.88
N SER A 88 11.05 -11.97 -2.75
CA SER A 88 11.79 -13.23 -2.67
C SER A 88 10.90 -14.45 -2.94
N GLU A 89 9.65 -14.43 -2.47
CA GLU A 89 8.70 -15.51 -2.73
C GLU A 89 8.19 -15.50 -4.17
N ALA A 90 7.86 -14.33 -4.69
CA ALA A 90 7.49 -14.14 -6.09
C ALA A 90 8.57 -14.68 -7.02
N LEU A 91 9.85 -14.38 -6.78
CA LEU A 91 10.96 -14.86 -7.60
C LEU A 91 11.15 -16.38 -7.55
N LYS A 92 10.84 -17.05 -6.43
CA LYS A 92 10.90 -18.52 -6.36
C LYS A 92 9.79 -19.18 -7.16
N GLN A 93 8.62 -18.55 -7.22
CA GLN A 93 7.44 -19.09 -7.89
C GLN A 93 7.33 -18.64 -9.35
N ALA A 94 7.93 -17.51 -9.71
CA ALA A 94 7.96 -16.98 -11.06
C ALA A 94 8.70 -17.95 -11.99
N GLN A 95 7.99 -18.42 -13.01
CA GLN A 95 8.51 -19.32 -14.03
C GLN A 95 8.01 -18.89 -15.39
N GLY A 96 8.79 -19.20 -16.44
CA GLY A 96 8.41 -18.93 -17.83
C GLY A 96 7.97 -17.49 -18.06
N ASP A 97 6.72 -17.34 -18.53
CA ASP A 97 6.13 -16.05 -18.88
C ASP A 97 5.95 -15.11 -17.67
N ASP A 98 5.56 -15.64 -16.51
CA ASP A 98 5.39 -14.85 -15.28
C ASP A 98 6.71 -14.19 -14.83
N LEU A 99 7.85 -14.87 -15.02
CA LEU A 99 9.16 -14.30 -14.70
C LEU A 99 9.52 -13.14 -15.63
N THR A 100 9.18 -13.27 -16.92
CA THR A 100 9.42 -12.21 -17.92
C THR A 100 8.55 -10.99 -17.61
N LYS A 101 7.24 -11.21 -17.41
CA LYS A 101 6.29 -10.17 -17.01
C LYS A 101 6.70 -9.45 -15.73
N LEU A 102 7.08 -10.21 -14.70
CA LEU A 102 7.56 -9.66 -13.44
C LEU A 102 8.81 -8.80 -13.66
N THR A 103 9.78 -9.27 -14.45
CA THR A 103 11.03 -8.55 -14.71
C THR A 103 10.77 -7.23 -15.44
N GLU A 104 9.98 -7.25 -16.51
CA GLU A 104 9.63 -6.06 -17.29
C GLU A 104 8.85 -5.05 -16.45
N TYR A 105 7.86 -5.53 -15.71
CA TYR A 105 7.07 -4.72 -14.80
C TYR A 105 7.94 -4.05 -13.74
N MET A 106 8.80 -4.81 -13.06
CA MET A 106 9.66 -4.29 -12.00
C MET A 106 10.70 -3.31 -12.53
N LYS A 107 11.16 -3.48 -13.77
CA LYS A 107 12.02 -2.48 -14.41
C LYS A 107 11.28 -1.14 -14.54
N ALA A 108 10.07 -1.13 -15.10
CA ALA A 108 9.29 0.09 -15.26
C ALA A 108 8.98 0.75 -13.91
N LYS A 109 8.58 -0.03 -12.90
CA LYS A 109 8.30 0.47 -11.56
C LYS A 109 9.55 0.97 -10.81
N THR A 110 10.72 0.41 -11.12
CA THR A 110 12.01 0.95 -10.62
C THR A 110 12.31 2.31 -11.24
N ASP A 111 12.10 2.45 -12.56
CA ASP A 111 12.29 3.73 -13.25
C ASP A 111 11.33 4.80 -12.68
N GLU A 112 10.09 4.40 -12.35
CA GLU A 112 9.11 5.25 -11.65
C GLU A 112 9.55 5.63 -10.23
N PHE A 113 10.00 4.66 -9.42
CA PHE A 113 10.55 4.93 -8.09
C PHE A 113 11.69 5.96 -8.14
N VAL A 114 12.62 5.80 -9.09
CA VAL A 114 13.72 6.75 -9.30
C VAL A 114 13.18 8.14 -9.63
N ALA A 115 12.19 8.25 -10.52
CA ALA A 115 11.57 9.53 -10.84
C ALA A 115 10.95 10.19 -9.60
N ILE A 116 10.15 9.45 -8.82
CA ILE A 116 9.52 9.94 -7.58
C ILE A 116 10.58 10.40 -6.58
N SER A 117 11.65 9.62 -6.40
CA SER A 117 12.74 9.96 -5.47
C SER A 117 13.49 11.25 -5.85
N GLN A 118 13.47 11.62 -7.14
CA GLN A 118 14.02 12.86 -7.68
C GLN A 118 13.01 14.02 -7.64
N GLY A 119 11.82 13.82 -7.08
CA GLY A 119 10.77 14.84 -7.05
C GLY A 119 9.97 14.97 -8.34
N LYS A 120 10.01 13.96 -9.21
CA LYS A 120 9.22 13.90 -10.45
C LYS A 120 8.04 12.97 -10.21
N TYR A 121 6.85 13.55 -10.13
CA TYR A 121 5.58 12.86 -9.88
C TYR A 121 4.48 13.44 -10.75
#